data_AF-A0A182VRD4-F1
#
_entry.id   AF-A0A182VRD4-F1
#
_cell.length_a   1.000
_cell.length_b   1.000
_cell.length_c   1.000
_cell.angle_alpha   90.00
_cell.angle_beta   90.00
_cell.angle_gamma   90.00
#
_symmetry.space_group_name_H-M   'P 1'
#
loop_
_entity.id
_entity.type
_entity.pdbx_description
1 polymer ?
#
loop_
_entity_poly.entity_id
_entity_poly.type
_entity_poly.pdbx_seq_one_letter_code
_entity_poly.pdbx_strand_id
1 'polypeptide(L)'
;EFCEDYPHNLIPTPGYWIECSRQKIAFPNQHTIWDDSESEHEDAARGITVEPQLERNCSDLYEDDEDSDNVPRKKTAIEEQWEQQQGFELTSVEQETYEKYFYGTEHWNYFTNDEDLGPVILSIKQETINGRDQFRILVRAISYTVHGLIPASCVFADRYNREEVVRSLGKEVNLNPPLTLGQLPDTPEELLKLDQVFIKSELKVGVIYVKEGQYTEEQILDNNENSPLFEEFLQLLGDKVRLRGFDKYKGGLDTVHDLTGLYSVYTNWRSIEIMFHVSTQLPYEKHDPQKLQRKRHIGNDIVCVVFLEADNTAFSPACIKSHFLHTFILVRVSARIKRKPTRYEVSVVTRDEVGAYKPYLWEQSVFEKGPMFREWLLTKIVNGERASYSAPKFARMQERTRSQMLEDIVANLANHAETGQIPKPYRRGSWRPIGEDPCMLRV
;
A
#
# COMPACT_ATOMS: atom_id res chain seq x y z
N GLU A 1 14.66 15.24 3.70
CA GLU A 1 16.11 15.14 3.94
C GLU A 1 16.55 13.72 3.64
N PHE A 2 17.71 13.53 3.02
CA PHE A 2 18.25 12.18 2.79
C PHE A 2 18.86 11.67 4.09
N CYS A 3 18.70 10.38 4.35
CA CYS A 3 19.30 9.75 5.51
C CYS A 3 20.81 9.61 5.27
N GLU A 4 21.62 10.40 5.97
CA GLU A 4 23.09 10.32 5.86
C GLU A 4 23.66 9.10 6.60
N ASP A 5 22.90 8.56 7.57
CA ASP A 5 23.34 7.50 8.47
C ASP A 5 23.04 6.07 7.97
N TYR A 6 22.41 5.91 6.79
CA TYR A 6 22.07 4.60 6.25
C TYR A 6 22.45 4.50 4.76
N PRO A 7 23.32 3.55 4.37
CA PRO A 7 23.66 3.32 2.98
C PRO A 7 22.44 2.72 2.28
N HIS A 8 21.65 3.60 1.69
CA HIS A 8 20.62 3.18 0.75
C HIS A 8 21.32 2.75 -0.53
N ASN A 9 21.10 1.53 -1.00
CA ASN A 9 21.58 1.03 -2.31
C ASN A 9 20.80 1.69 -3.47
N LEU A 10 20.54 2.98 -3.32
CA LEU A 10 19.63 3.81 -4.08
C LEU A 10 20.36 5.06 -4.54
N ILE A 11 20.13 5.44 -5.79
CA ILE A 11 20.57 6.73 -6.31
C ILE A 11 19.46 7.75 -5.99
N PRO A 12 19.74 8.81 -5.20
CA PRO A 12 18.81 9.90 -4.94
C PRO A 12 18.14 10.39 -6.22
N THR A 13 16.81 10.32 -6.27
CA THR A 13 16.04 10.60 -7.49
C THR A 13 14.92 11.58 -7.17
N PRO A 14 14.81 12.73 -7.85
CA PRO A 14 13.73 13.69 -7.63
C PRO A 14 12.34 13.07 -7.82
N GLY A 15 11.37 13.48 -6.99
CA GLY A 15 10.00 12.94 -6.98
C GLY A 15 9.87 11.57 -6.30
N TYR A 16 10.89 11.14 -5.57
CA TYR A 16 10.87 9.93 -4.75
C TYR A 16 11.38 10.23 -3.34
N TRP A 17 10.79 9.57 -2.35
CA TRP A 17 11.31 9.53 -0.99
C TRP A 17 11.70 8.10 -0.61
N ILE A 18 12.69 8.00 0.29
CA ILE A 18 13.27 6.74 0.73
C ILE A 18 12.88 6.55 2.19
N GLU A 19 12.36 5.37 2.51
CA GLU A 19 12.06 5.01 3.88
C GLU A 19 13.37 4.65 4.61
N CYS A 20 13.80 5.52 5.53
CA CYS A 20 15.02 5.29 6.31
C CYS A 20 14.77 4.53 7.62
N SER A 21 15.81 3.82 8.04
CA SER A 21 15.83 3.00 9.24
C SER A 21 15.90 3.79 10.58
N ARG A 22 15.85 5.13 10.59
CA ARG A 22 15.94 5.93 11.84
C ARG A 22 15.02 7.15 11.87
N GLN A 23 14.31 7.31 12.99
CA GLN A 23 13.70 8.57 13.41
C GLN A 23 14.81 9.56 13.80
N LYS A 24 15.15 10.51 12.94
CA LYS A 24 15.40 11.88 13.42
C LYS A 24 14.09 12.63 13.25
N ILE A 25 13.19 12.47 14.21
CA ILE A 25 12.15 13.48 14.41
C ILE A 25 12.92 14.71 14.91
N ALA A 26 13.33 15.58 13.99
CA ALA A 26 13.72 16.92 14.36
C ALA A 26 12.46 17.60 14.88
N PHE A 27 12.26 17.57 16.20
CA PHE A 27 11.32 18.48 16.83
C PHE A 27 11.88 19.90 16.62
N PRO A 28 11.21 20.79 15.88
CA PRO A 28 11.58 22.19 15.92
C PRO A 28 11.13 22.71 17.29
N ASN A 29 12.08 23.16 18.10
CA ASN A 29 11.89 23.92 19.33
C ASN A 29 11.25 23.19 20.53
N GLN A 30 12.08 22.49 21.31
CA GLN A 30 11.89 22.49 22.77
C GLN A 30 12.57 23.74 23.37
N HIS A 31 11.86 24.87 23.33
CA HIS A 31 11.97 25.84 24.42
C HIS A 31 10.74 25.62 25.30
N THR A 32 10.91 24.87 26.38
CA THR A 32 9.97 24.90 27.49
C THR A 32 10.78 25.06 28.77
N ILE A 33 10.91 26.33 29.16
CA ILE A 33 10.87 26.86 30.52
C ILE A 33 11.72 26.09 31.55
N TRP A 34 12.92 26.61 31.78
CA TRP A 34 13.50 26.66 33.13
C TRP A 34 13.71 28.13 33.45
N ASP A 35 12.87 28.62 34.36
CA ASP A 35 13.07 29.83 35.13
C ASP A 35 14.14 29.50 36.17
N ASP A 36 15.31 30.13 36.07
CA ASP A 36 16.14 30.40 37.24
C ASP A 36 17.03 31.61 36.97
N SER A 37 16.79 32.60 37.82
CA SER A 37 17.49 33.85 38.04
C SER A 37 19.00 33.72 38.16
N GLU A 38 19.67 34.77 37.69
CA GLU A 38 20.96 35.31 38.18
C GLU A 38 22.19 34.38 38.17
N SER A 39 23.14 34.66 37.28
CA SER A 39 24.40 35.30 37.68
C SER A 39 25.38 35.37 36.51
N GLU A 40 25.88 36.59 36.29
CA GLU A 40 27.00 36.91 35.41
C GLU A 40 28.28 36.27 35.96
N HIS A 41 29.09 35.65 35.10
CA HIS A 41 30.54 35.68 35.26
C HIS A 41 31.27 35.43 33.93
N GLU A 42 32.03 36.45 33.53
CA GLU A 42 33.10 36.45 32.53
C GLU A 42 34.15 35.36 32.85
N ASP A 43 34.71 34.69 31.83
CA ASP A 43 36.09 34.96 31.40
C ASP A 43 36.67 33.98 30.34
N ALA A 44 37.42 34.61 29.42
CA ALA A 44 38.71 34.19 28.83
C ALA A 44 38.84 32.95 27.90
N ALA A 45 38.84 33.26 26.60
CA ALA A 45 40.00 33.20 25.68
C ALA A 45 40.70 31.87 25.34
N ARG A 46 40.73 31.60 24.01
CA ARG A 46 41.81 31.10 23.11
C ARG A 46 41.14 30.16 22.09
N GLY A 47 41.05 30.43 20.79
CA GLY A 47 42.02 31.03 19.87
C GLY A 47 42.53 29.92 18.92
N ILE A 48 42.41 30.17 17.60
CA ILE A 48 43.19 29.59 16.48
C ILE A 48 42.43 28.65 15.50
N THR A 49 42.05 29.29 14.39
CA THR A 49 42.10 28.91 12.95
C THR A 49 41.35 27.69 12.39
N VAL A 50 40.66 28.01 11.30
CA VAL A 50 39.87 27.15 10.40
C VAL A 50 40.74 26.69 9.21
N GLU A 51 40.39 25.51 8.69
CA GLU A 51 40.66 24.88 7.37
C GLU A 51 41.73 23.76 7.29
N PRO A 52 41.59 22.80 6.34
CA PRO A 52 40.37 22.19 5.78
C PRO A 52 40.43 20.65 5.68
N GLN A 53 39.24 20.06 5.48
CA GLN A 53 38.91 18.79 4.81
C GLN A 53 40.06 17.77 4.60
N LEU A 54 40.00 16.66 5.36
CA LEU A 54 40.66 15.41 5.03
C LEU A 54 39.61 14.34 4.76
N GLU A 55 39.64 13.87 3.52
CA GLU A 55 38.98 12.67 3.01
C GLU A 55 39.13 11.50 4.00
N ARG A 56 38.03 11.09 4.63
CA ARG A 56 37.99 9.81 5.34
C ARG A 56 37.55 8.74 4.36
N ASN A 57 38.55 8.07 3.80
CA ASN A 57 38.38 6.86 3.02
C ASN A 57 37.56 5.82 3.80
N CYS A 58 36.66 5.19 3.07
CA CYS A 58 35.81 4.09 3.48
C CYS A 58 36.66 2.80 3.58
N SER A 59 37.14 2.47 4.79
CA SER A 59 37.77 1.17 5.05
C SER A 59 37.32 0.46 6.33
N ASP A 60 36.54 1.10 7.21
CA ASP A 60 36.37 0.59 8.59
C ASP A 60 34.98 0.00 8.88
N LEU A 61 34.35 -0.67 7.91
CA LEU A 61 33.13 -1.48 8.14
C LEU A 61 33.36 -2.99 8.04
N TYR A 62 34.62 -3.42 8.04
CA TYR A 62 35.01 -4.82 8.16
C TYR A 62 35.90 -5.02 9.39
N GLU A 63 35.41 -4.64 10.57
CA GLU A 63 35.89 -5.30 11.78
C GLU A 63 34.97 -6.49 12.05
N ASP A 64 35.60 -7.66 12.03
CA ASP A 64 35.05 -8.97 12.33
C ASP A 64 34.27 -8.95 13.65
N ASP A 65 32.95 -9.16 13.59
CA ASP A 65 32.19 -9.75 14.70
C ASP A 65 32.31 -11.29 14.60
N GLU A 66 33.54 -11.81 14.53
CA GLU A 66 33.84 -13.17 14.98
C GLU A 66 34.22 -13.04 16.47
N ASP A 67 33.37 -13.54 17.37
CA ASP A 67 33.49 -13.58 18.85
C ASP A 67 32.68 -12.59 19.72
N SER A 68 31.38 -12.43 19.46
CA SER A 68 30.43 -11.88 20.48
C SER A 68 29.11 -12.65 20.55
N ASP A 69 29.18 -13.98 20.67
CA ASP A 69 28.02 -14.87 20.80
C ASP A 69 27.38 -14.88 22.21
N ASN A 70 27.61 -13.87 23.07
CA ASN A 70 27.14 -13.93 24.47
C ASN A 70 26.52 -12.64 25.04
N VAL A 71 26.15 -11.67 24.20
CA VAL A 71 25.28 -10.57 24.63
C VAL A 71 23.91 -10.73 23.97
N PRO A 72 22.81 -10.88 24.73
CA PRO A 72 21.48 -10.97 24.14
C PRO A 72 21.18 -9.68 23.37
N ARG A 73 21.10 -9.78 22.04
CA ARG A 73 20.67 -8.66 21.21
C ARG A 73 19.26 -8.28 21.64
N LYS A 74 19.02 -6.98 21.88
CA LYS A 74 17.65 -6.49 22.10
C LYS A 74 16.82 -6.78 20.85
N LYS A 75 15.68 -7.46 21.02
CA LYS A 75 14.76 -7.76 19.92
C LYS A 75 14.24 -6.48 19.30
N THR A 76 14.02 -6.49 17.99
CA THR A 76 13.36 -5.39 17.29
C THR A 76 11.86 -5.43 17.56
N ALA A 77 11.15 -4.31 17.34
CA ALA A 77 9.69 -4.28 17.44
C ALA A 77 9.02 -5.26 16.45
N ILE A 78 9.64 -5.44 15.26
CA ILE A 78 9.23 -6.42 14.25
C ILE A 78 9.35 -7.85 14.77
N GLU A 79 10.45 -8.18 15.45
CA GLU A 79 10.67 -9.51 16.05
C GLU A 79 9.68 -9.78 17.19
N GLU A 80 9.45 -8.81 18.06
CA GLU A 80 8.47 -8.91 19.15
C GLU A 80 7.05 -9.10 18.60
N GLN A 81 6.67 -8.35 17.57
CA GLN A 81 5.38 -8.51 16.91
C GLN A 81 5.24 -9.90 16.28
N TRP A 82 6.27 -10.37 15.58
CA TRP A 82 6.28 -11.71 14.98
C TRP A 82 6.12 -12.81 16.04
N GLU A 83 6.84 -12.73 17.16
CA GLU A 83 6.72 -13.71 18.24
C GLU A 83 5.32 -13.76 18.86
N GLN A 84 4.63 -12.63 18.96
CA GLN A 84 3.30 -12.55 19.56
C GLN A 84 2.17 -12.90 18.59
N GLN A 85 2.26 -12.46 17.34
CA GLN A 85 1.15 -12.48 16.39
C GLN A 85 1.38 -13.41 15.19
N GLN A 86 2.63 -13.84 14.95
CA GLN A 86 3.06 -14.60 13.76
C GLN A 86 2.58 -13.95 12.45
N GLY A 87 2.49 -12.61 12.44
CA GLY A 87 1.91 -11.85 11.34
C GLY A 87 2.09 -10.35 11.53
N PHE A 88 2.15 -9.63 10.41
CA PHE A 88 2.16 -8.16 10.40
C PHE A 88 0.79 -7.60 10.02
N GLU A 89 0.52 -6.35 10.42
CA GLU A 89 -0.75 -5.69 10.18
C GLU A 89 -0.87 -5.25 8.71
N LEU A 90 -1.94 -5.68 8.04
CA LEU A 90 -2.35 -5.07 6.77
C LEU A 90 -3.04 -3.75 7.08
N THR A 91 -2.70 -2.69 6.36
CA THR A 91 -3.37 -1.39 6.52
C THR A 91 -4.86 -1.60 6.26
N SER A 92 -5.68 -1.42 7.30
CA SER A 92 -7.14 -1.52 7.18
C SER A 92 -7.62 -0.45 6.22
N VAL A 93 -8.37 -0.86 5.22
CA VAL A 93 -8.97 0.08 4.27
C VAL A 93 -10.27 0.58 4.92
N GLU A 94 -10.55 1.89 4.93
CA GLU A 94 -11.81 2.45 5.48
C GLU A 94 -13.05 1.74 4.91
N GLN A 95 -12.89 1.22 3.69
CA GLN A 95 -13.76 0.38 2.90
C GLN A 95 -14.21 -0.94 3.58
N GLU A 96 -13.50 -1.44 4.61
CA GLU A 96 -13.91 -2.63 5.38
C GLU A 96 -14.94 -2.30 6.49
N THR A 97 -15.18 -1.02 6.76
CA THR A 97 -16.04 -0.55 7.87
C THR A 97 -17.46 -1.08 7.75
N TYR A 98 -18.05 -1.03 6.55
CA TYR A 98 -19.43 -1.44 6.35
C TYR A 98 -19.61 -2.95 6.57
N GLU A 99 -18.71 -3.76 6.01
CA GLU A 99 -18.68 -5.21 6.23
C GLU A 99 -18.58 -5.54 7.73
N LYS A 100 -17.67 -4.87 8.42
CA LYS A 100 -17.35 -5.17 9.83
C LYS A 100 -18.48 -4.83 10.80
N TYR A 101 -19.19 -3.72 10.59
CA TYR A 101 -20.11 -3.18 11.61
C TYR A 101 -21.58 -3.17 11.21
N PHE A 102 -21.90 -3.16 9.90
CA PHE A 102 -23.26 -2.99 9.41
C PHE A 102 -23.75 -4.23 8.66
N TYR A 103 -22.99 -4.72 7.69
CA TYR A 103 -23.39 -5.85 6.85
C TYR A 103 -23.69 -7.10 7.68
N GLY A 104 -24.77 -7.81 7.35
CA GLY A 104 -25.24 -8.98 8.10
C GLY A 104 -25.87 -8.68 9.47
N THR A 105 -25.92 -7.41 9.90
CA THR A 105 -26.57 -6.97 11.14
C THR A 105 -27.72 -6.00 10.86
N GLU A 106 -28.65 -5.85 11.81
CA GLU A 106 -29.74 -4.89 11.67
C GLU A 106 -29.20 -3.45 11.65
N HIS A 107 -29.51 -2.70 10.59
CA HIS A 107 -29.15 -1.30 10.39
C HIS A 107 -30.09 -0.66 9.35
N TRP A 108 -30.01 0.66 9.22
CA TRP A 108 -30.82 1.43 8.27
C TRP A 108 -29.94 2.22 7.31
N ASN A 109 -30.36 2.29 6.05
CA ASN A 109 -29.69 3.05 5.00
C ASN A 109 -30.63 4.16 4.56
N TYR A 110 -30.17 5.40 4.66
CA TYR A 110 -30.86 6.59 4.19
C TYR A 110 -30.08 7.18 3.01
N PHE A 111 -30.78 7.82 2.10
CA PHE A 111 -30.17 8.42 0.92
C PHE A 111 -30.77 9.79 0.62
N THR A 112 -30.00 10.63 -0.06
CA THR A 112 -30.48 11.84 -0.70
C THR A 112 -29.62 12.14 -1.92
N ASN A 113 -30.13 12.96 -2.83
CA ASN A 113 -29.34 13.54 -3.90
C ASN A 113 -29.30 15.06 -3.66
N ASP A 114 -28.34 15.47 -2.84
CA ASP A 114 -28.16 16.84 -2.37
C ASP A 114 -27.78 17.78 -3.52
N GLU A 115 -28.28 19.01 -3.48
CA GLU A 115 -28.02 20.01 -4.53
C GLU A 115 -26.54 20.42 -4.64
N ASP A 116 -25.80 20.42 -3.52
CA ASP A 116 -24.40 20.86 -3.46
C ASP A 116 -23.42 19.68 -3.41
N LEU A 117 -23.74 18.64 -2.63
CA LEU A 117 -22.90 17.46 -2.40
C LEU A 117 -23.16 16.31 -3.37
N GLY A 118 -24.28 16.35 -4.10
CA GLY A 118 -24.73 15.26 -4.97
C GLY A 118 -25.25 14.05 -4.16
N PRO A 119 -25.05 12.81 -4.65
CA PRO A 119 -25.59 11.63 -3.99
C PRO A 119 -24.90 11.39 -2.64
N VAL A 120 -25.72 11.27 -1.59
CA VAL A 120 -25.29 10.99 -0.22
C VAL A 120 -26.03 9.78 0.32
N ILE A 121 -25.30 8.84 0.91
CA ILE A 121 -25.87 7.67 1.59
C ILE A 121 -25.38 7.62 3.04
N LEU A 122 -26.31 7.56 3.98
CA LEU A 122 -26.06 7.37 5.40
C LEU A 122 -26.48 5.96 5.83
N SER A 123 -25.53 5.15 6.27
CA SER A 123 -25.82 3.93 7.03
C SER A 123 -25.77 4.24 8.52
N ILE A 124 -26.80 3.86 9.27
CA ILE A 124 -26.90 4.10 10.72
C ILE A 124 -27.33 2.84 11.46
N LYS A 125 -26.71 2.59 12.63
CA LYS A 125 -26.98 1.46 13.50
C LYS A 125 -26.95 1.91 14.96
N GLN A 126 -27.89 1.45 15.77
CA GLN A 126 -27.89 1.68 17.22
C GLN A 126 -27.15 0.54 17.92
N GLU A 127 -26.19 0.86 18.78
CA GLU A 127 -25.38 -0.10 19.52
C GLU A 127 -25.17 0.36 20.97
N THR A 128 -25.08 -0.59 21.91
CA THR A 128 -24.68 -0.30 23.30
C THR A 128 -23.22 -0.69 23.48
N ILE A 129 -22.34 0.30 23.63
CA ILE A 129 -20.88 0.10 23.78
C ILE A 129 -20.47 0.56 25.18
N ASN A 130 -19.83 -0.33 25.95
CA ASN A 130 -19.41 -0.07 27.34
C ASN A 130 -20.55 0.46 28.23
N GLY A 131 -21.77 -0.07 28.03
CA GLY A 131 -22.96 0.35 28.77
C GLY A 131 -23.53 1.72 28.39
N ARG A 132 -23.08 2.31 27.27
CA ARG A 132 -23.61 3.56 26.74
C ARG A 132 -24.24 3.33 25.37
N ASP A 133 -25.44 3.85 25.18
CA ASP A 133 -26.12 3.79 23.89
C ASP A 133 -25.53 4.81 22.91
N GLN A 134 -25.20 4.34 21.72
CA GLN A 134 -24.55 5.11 20.67
C GLN A 134 -25.16 4.77 19.31
N PHE A 135 -25.09 5.72 18.38
CA PHE A 135 -25.35 5.50 16.98
C PHE A 135 -24.03 5.41 16.24
N ARG A 136 -23.77 4.27 15.59
CA ARG A 136 -22.71 4.15 14.60
C ARG A 136 -23.23 4.66 13.27
N ILE A 137 -22.50 5.58 12.67
CA ILE A 137 -22.84 6.17 11.39
C ILE A 137 -21.72 5.94 10.37
N LEU A 138 -22.12 5.77 9.12
CA LEU A 138 -21.24 5.74 7.95
C LEU A 138 -21.89 6.56 6.83
N VAL A 139 -21.33 7.74 6.58
CA VAL A 139 -21.77 8.66 5.53
C VAL A 139 -20.87 8.49 4.31
N ARG A 140 -21.49 8.31 3.14
CA ARG A 140 -20.83 8.23 1.84
C ARG A 140 -21.29 9.39 0.99
N ALA A 141 -20.34 10.23 0.57
CA ALA A 141 -20.52 11.25 -0.44
C ALA A 141 -19.49 11.02 -1.56
N ILE A 142 -19.59 11.77 -2.65
CA ILE A 142 -18.63 11.72 -3.76
C ILE A 142 -17.21 12.00 -3.26
N SER A 143 -17.04 13.06 -2.47
CA SER A 143 -15.73 13.60 -2.11
C SER A 143 -15.13 13.01 -0.83
N TYR A 144 -15.95 12.37 0.02
CA TYR A 144 -15.46 11.80 1.28
C TYR A 144 -16.37 10.71 1.82
N THR A 145 -15.81 9.88 2.69
CA THR A 145 -16.54 8.89 3.49
C THR A 145 -16.22 9.13 4.95
N VAL A 146 -17.24 9.19 5.81
CA VAL A 146 -17.08 9.48 7.24
C VAL A 146 -17.71 8.36 8.04
N HIS A 147 -16.92 7.74 8.91
CA HIS A 147 -17.37 6.77 9.89
C HIS A 147 -17.18 7.32 11.30
N GLY A 148 -18.20 7.15 12.17
CA GLY A 148 -18.12 7.66 13.52
C GLY A 148 -19.15 7.07 14.47
N LEU A 149 -18.99 7.41 15.76
CA LEU A 149 -19.91 7.07 16.84
C LEU A 149 -20.49 8.33 17.44
N ILE A 150 -21.82 8.39 17.55
CA ILE A 150 -22.56 9.51 18.11
C ILE A 150 -23.24 9.04 19.39
N PRO A 151 -22.89 9.59 20.56
CA PRO A 151 -23.60 9.27 21.80
C PRO A 151 -25.09 9.61 21.67
N ALA A 152 -25.96 8.71 22.11
CA ALA A 152 -27.40 8.97 22.08
C ALA A 152 -27.79 10.22 22.89
N SER A 153 -26.98 10.60 23.89
CA SER A 153 -27.15 11.83 24.68
C SER A 153 -26.91 13.13 23.91
N CYS A 154 -26.16 13.09 22.80
CA CYS A 154 -25.86 14.27 21.99
C CYS A 154 -27.02 14.62 21.05
N VAL A 155 -27.91 13.67 20.78
CA VAL A 155 -29.11 13.90 20.00
C VAL A 155 -30.27 14.03 20.99
N PHE A 156 -30.79 15.24 21.18
CA PHE A 156 -31.90 15.55 22.12
C PHE A 156 -33.26 14.94 21.73
N ALA A 157 -33.25 13.85 20.97
CA ALA A 157 -34.41 13.04 20.66
C ALA A 157 -34.72 12.12 21.85
N ASP A 158 -36.00 11.80 22.07
CA ASP A 158 -36.37 10.62 22.86
C ASP A 158 -35.47 9.45 22.41
N ARG A 159 -34.81 8.77 23.35
CA ARG A 159 -33.56 7.96 23.15
C ARG A 159 -33.61 6.83 22.10
N TYR A 160 -34.70 6.73 21.36
CA TYR A 160 -35.03 5.70 20.38
C TYR A 160 -35.57 6.26 19.04
N ASN A 161 -35.68 7.59 18.85
CA ASN A 161 -36.19 8.14 17.60
C ASN A 161 -35.10 8.31 16.53
N ARG A 162 -34.84 7.23 15.78
CA ARG A 162 -33.88 7.22 14.67
C ARG A 162 -34.14 8.31 13.62
N GLU A 163 -35.40 8.65 13.33
CA GLU A 163 -35.75 9.61 12.30
C GLU A 163 -35.34 11.03 12.69
N GLU A 164 -35.41 11.33 13.99
CA GLU A 164 -34.96 12.60 14.53
C GLU A 164 -33.43 12.71 14.50
N VAL A 165 -32.71 11.62 14.79
CA VAL A 165 -31.24 11.57 14.63
C VAL A 165 -30.85 11.88 13.19
N VAL A 166 -31.43 11.17 12.22
CA VAL A 166 -31.15 11.36 10.79
C VAL A 166 -31.51 12.79 10.34
N ARG A 167 -32.64 13.33 10.81
CA ARG A 167 -33.05 14.71 10.52
C ARG A 167 -32.08 15.73 11.13
N SER A 168 -31.59 15.49 12.34
CA SER A 168 -30.63 16.37 13.00
C SER A 168 -29.29 16.37 12.28
N LEU A 169 -28.80 15.19 11.87
CA LEU A 169 -27.59 15.05 11.05
C LEU A 169 -27.73 15.74 9.69
N GLY A 170 -28.85 15.54 9.01
CA GLY A 170 -29.12 16.21 7.75
C GLY A 170 -29.17 17.73 7.88
N LYS A 171 -29.73 18.26 8.98
CA LYS A 171 -29.75 19.70 9.26
C LYS A 171 -28.36 20.27 9.57
N GLU A 172 -27.53 19.55 10.31
CA GLU A 172 -26.17 19.99 10.65
C GLU A 172 -25.30 20.15 9.40
N VAL A 173 -25.50 19.28 8.41
CA VAL A 173 -24.82 19.32 7.11
C VAL A 173 -25.57 20.20 6.08
N ASN A 174 -26.76 20.71 6.41
CA ASN A 174 -27.67 21.45 5.52
C ASN A 174 -28.08 20.69 4.25
N LEU A 175 -28.35 19.38 4.37
CA LEU A 175 -28.77 18.55 3.23
C LEU A 175 -30.15 18.99 2.68
N ASN A 176 -30.20 19.22 1.37
CA ASN A 176 -31.41 19.54 0.62
C ASN A 176 -31.42 18.76 -0.71
N PRO A 177 -32.38 17.83 -0.93
CA PRO A 177 -33.52 17.47 -0.06
C PRO A 177 -33.10 16.63 1.17
N PRO A 178 -33.98 16.49 2.19
CA PRO A 178 -33.67 15.70 3.37
C PRO A 178 -33.52 14.21 3.06
N LEU A 179 -32.72 13.53 3.91
CA LEU A 179 -32.49 12.08 3.83
C LEU A 179 -33.79 11.28 3.89
N THR A 180 -33.93 10.33 2.96
CA THR A 180 -35.07 9.41 2.83
C THR A 180 -34.63 7.98 3.10
N LEU A 181 -35.48 7.17 3.73
CA LEU A 181 -35.16 5.78 4.05
C LEU A 181 -35.12 4.93 2.77
N GLY A 182 -34.01 4.23 2.54
CA GLY A 182 -33.87 3.26 1.46
C GLY A 182 -34.64 1.97 1.76
N GLN A 183 -35.56 1.59 0.87
CA GLN A 183 -36.46 0.45 1.05
C GLN A 183 -36.14 -0.75 0.13
N LEU A 184 -35.09 -0.64 -0.69
CA LEU A 184 -34.69 -1.73 -1.56
C LEU A 184 -34.00 -2.86 -0.76
N PRO A 185 -34.44 -4.12 -0.90
CA PRO A 185 -33.84 -5.26 -0.20
C PRO A 185 -32.35 -5.47 -0.51
N ASP A 186 -31.93 -5.16 -1.74
CA ASP A 186 -30.56 -5.40 -2.21
C ASP A 186 -29.57 -4.28 -1.82
N THR A 187 -30.06 -3.17 -1.23
CA THR A 187 -29.22 -2.03 -0.85
C THR A 187 -28.01 -2.41 0.00
N PRO A 188 -28.11 -3.27 1.03
CA PRO A 188 -26.94 -3.67 1.79
C PRO A 188 -25.86 -4.37 0.95
N GLU A 189 -26.26 -5.18 -0.03
CA GLU A 189 -25.31 -5.87 -0.92
C GLU A 189 -24.65 -4.90 -1.91
N GLU A 190 -25.41 -3.95 -2.45
CA GLU A 190 -24.87 -2.89 -3.32
C GLU A 190 -23.90 -1.96 -2.59
N LEU A 191 -24.22 -1.60 -1.33
CA LEU A 191 -23.33 -0.79 -0.50
C LEU A 191 -22.05 -1.53 -0.11
N LEU A 192 -22.16 -2.83 0.16
CA LEU A 192 -20.97 -3.67 0.39
C LEU A 192 -20.08 -3.67 -0.86
N LYS A 193 -20.65 -3.86 -2.05
CA LYS A 193 -19.92 -3.80 -3.32
C LYS A 193 -19.28 -2.43 -3.55
N LEU A 194 -19.99 -1.33 -3.27
CA LEU A 194 -19.49 0.04 -3.38
C LEU A 194 -18.25 0.27 -2.50
N ASP A 195 -18.28 -0.21 -1.26
CA ASP A 195 -17.15 -0.01 -0.36
C ASP A 195 -16.00 -0.97 -0.68
N GLN A 196 -16.28 -2.24 -1.00
CA GLN A 196 -15.24 -3.24 -1.31
C GLN A 196 -14.65 -3.13 -2.73
N VAL A 197 -15.16 -2.26 -3.61
CA VAL A 197 -14.74 -2.19 -5.02
C VAL A 197 -13.23 -1.98 -5.21
N PHE A 198 -12.55 -1.37 -4.24
CA PHE A 198 -11.10 -1.14 -4.26
C PHE A 198 -10.30 -2.07 -3.35
N ILE A 199 -10.97 -2.96 -2.60
CA ILE A 199 -10.32 -4.02 -1.84
C ILE A 199 -10.03 -5.17 -2.81
N LYS A 200 -8.83 -5.17 -3.37
CA LYS A 200 -8.40 -6.24 -4.26
C LYS A 200 -7.90 -7.43 -3.45
N SER A 201 -8.46 -8.60 -3.73
CA SER A 201 -7.93 -9.91 -3.34
C SER A 201 -6.90 -10.44 -4.35
N GLU A 202 -6.54 -9.64 -5.35
CA GLU A 202 -5.65 -10.03 -6.44
C GLU A 202 -4.63 -8.93 -6.69
N LEU A 203 -3.37 -9.33 -6.84
CA LEU A 203 -2.23 -8.42 -6.94
C LEU A 203 -1.27 -8.89 -8.04
N LYS A 204 -0.76 -7.94 -8.82
CA LYS A 204 0.33 -8.17 -9.75
C LYS A 204 1.55 -7.34 -9.32
N VAL A 205 2.71 -7.96 -9.27
CA VAL A 205 3.91 -7.35 -8.69
C VAL A 205 5.09 -7.57 -9.63
N GLY A 206 5.76 -6.49 -10.02
CA GLY A 206 6.98 -6.58 -10.82
C GLY A 206 8.11 -7.17 -9.99
N VAL A 207 8.93 -8.05 -10.57
CA VAL A 207 10.18 -8.48 -9.95
C VAL A 207 11.31 -8.30 -10.96
N ILE A 208 12.23 -7.39 -10.67
CA ILE A 208 13.40 -7.13 -11.50
C ILE A 208 14.67 -7.64 -10.84
N TYR A 209 15.59 -8.12 -11.67
CA TYR A 209 16.89 -8.61 -11.27
C TYR A 209 17.97 -7.68 -11.84
N VAL A 210 18.79 -7.11 -10.96
CA VAL A 210 19.83 -6.13 -11.30
C VAL A 210 21.19 -6.72 -10.94
N LYS A 211 22.04 -6.87 -11.96
CA LYS A 211 23.42 -7.34 -11.82
C LYS A 211 24.37 -6.18 -11.56
N GLU A 212 25.58 -6.51 -11.09
CA GLU A 212 26.64 -5.52 -10.90
C GLU A 212 26.92 -4.74 -12.20
N GLY A 213 27.04 -3.42 -12.11
CA GLY A 213 27.35 -2.54 -13.25
C GLY A 213 26.16 -2.22 -14.17
N GLN A 214 24.93 -2.65 -13.86
CA GLN A 214 23.73 -2.31 -14.62
C GLN A 214 23.05 -1.06 -14.06
N TYR A 215 22.79 -0.06 -14.91
CA TYR A 215 22.18 1.22 -14.50
C TYR A 215 21.05 1.68 -15.43
N THR A 216 20.92 1.11 -16.62
CA THR A 216 19.90 1.49 -17.60
C THR A 216 18.74 0.49 -17.63
N GLU A 217 17.54 0.97 -18.02
CA GLU A 217 16.35 0.13 -18.24
C GLU A 217 16.67 -1.08 -19.13
N GLU A 218 17.35 -0.82 -20.25
CA GLU A 218 17.69 -1.82 -21.25
C GLU A 218 18.60 -2.90 -20.67
N GLN A 219 19.66 -2.53 -19.93
CA GLN A 219 20.58 -3.48 -19.31
C GLN A 219 19.87 -4.39 -18.31
N ILE A 220 19.01 -3.81 -17.46
CA ILE A 220 18.30 -4.54 -16.41
C ILE A 220 17.26 -5.50 -17.03
N LEU A 221 16.52 -5.03 -18.04
CA LEU A 221 15.51 -5.83 -18.72
C LEU A 221 16.08 -6.79 -19.76
N ASP A 222 17.38 -6.77 -20.06
CA ASP A 222 18.05 -7.73 -20.97
C ASP A 222 18.47 -9.03 -20.25
N ASN A 223 18.40 -9.09 -18.92
CA ASN A 223 18.78 -10.27 -18.14
C ASN A 223 17.91 -11.50 -18.45
N ASN A 224 18.52 -12.61 -18.87
CA ASN A 224 17.81 -13.85 -19.25
C ASN A 224 18.12 -15.07 -18.37
N GLU A 225 19.10 -14.95 -17.48
CA GLU A 225 19.54 -16.01 -16.59
C GLU A 225 19.42 -15.52 -15.15
N ASN A 226 18.98 -16.40 -14.27
CA ASN A 226 18.94 -16.17 -12.84
C ASN A 226 20.25 -16.62 -12.20
N SER A 227 20.64 -15.96 -11.11
CA SER A 227 21.65 -16.53 -10.21
C SER A 227 21.01 -17.43 -9.14
N PRO A 228 21.78 -18.34 -8.51
CA PRO A 228 21.27 -19.19 -7.44
C PRO A 228 20.66 -18.42 -6.27
N LEU A 229 21.20 -17.23 -5.97
CA LEU A 229 20.68 -16.34 -4.92
C LEU A 229 19.34 -15.73 -5.31
N PHE A 230 19.19 -15.34 -6.58
CA PHE A 230 17.91 -14.84 -7.08
C PHE A 230 16.85 -15.95 -7.12
N GLU A 231 17.21 -17.16 -7.52
CA GLU A 231 16.29 -18.31 -7.48
C GLU A 231 15.88 -18.71 -6.06
N GLU A 232 16.80 -18.65 -5.10
CA GLU A 232 16.46 -18.83 -3.68
C GLU A 232 15.48 -17.76 -3.19
N PHE A 233 15.66 -16.51 -3.62
CA PHE A 233 14.76 -15.42 -3.29
C PHE A 233 13.37 -15.59 -3.93
N LEU A 234 13.30 -16.03 -5.19
CA LEU A 234 12.02 -16.32 -5.87
C LEU A 234 11.23 -17.41 -5.14
N GLN A 235 11.90 -18.44 -4.62
CA GLN A 235 11.26 -19.47 -3.77
C GLN A 235 10.74 -18.90 -2.45
N LEU A 236 11.40 -17.87 -1.91
CA LEU A 236 10.92 -17.16 -0.72
C LEU A 236 9.65 -16.33 -1.00
N LEU A 237 9.45 -15.84 -2.23
CA LEU A 237 8.24 -15.10 -2.63
C LEU A 237 7.03 -15.99 -2.87
N GLY A 238 7.21 -17.16 -3.49
CA GLY A 238 6.09 -18.01 -3.88
C GLY A 238 6.51 -19.27 -4.62
N ASP A 239 5.51 -19.96 -5.16
CA ASP A 239 5.67 -21.19 -5.91
C ASP A 239 5.93 -20.88 -7.38
N LYS A 240 6.87 -21.59 -7.99
CA LYS A 240 7.07 -21.55 -9.44
C LYS A 240 5.94 -22.32 -10.13
N VAL A 241 5.11 -21.63 -10.90
CA VAL A 241 3.91 -22.20 -11.56
C VAL A 241 4.07 -22.21 -13.07
N ARG A 242 3.53 -23.24 -13.74
CA ARG A 242 3.41 -23.29 -15.20
C ARG A 242 2.24 -22.44 -15.63
N LEU A 243 2.45 -21.50 -16.56
CA LEU A 243 1.39 -20.59 -17.02
C LEU A 243 0.32 -21.28 -17.87
N ARG A 244 0.71 -22.19 -18.77
CA ARG A 244 -0.24 -22.91 -19.61
C ARG A 244 -1.16 -23.80 -18.77
N GLY A 245 -2.46 -23.54 -18.86
CA GLY A 245 -3.47 -24.25 -18.08
C GLY A 245 -3.57 -23.80 -16.62
N PHE A 246 -2.90 -22.71 -16.24
CA PHE A 246 -3.07 -22.11 -14.91
C PHE A 246 -4.47 -21.51 -14.79
N ASP A 247 -5.18 -21.88 -13.73
CA ASP A 247 -6.61 -21.64 -13.52
C ASP A 247 -6.90 -20.62 -12.40
N LYS A 248 -5.85 -20.06 -11.78
CA LYS A 248 -5.94 -19.03 -10.74
C LYS A 248 -5.64 -17.63 -11.28
N TYR A 249 -5.48 -16.64 -10.40
CA TYR A 249 -5.20 -15.27 -10.83
C TYR A 249 -3.93 -15.16 -11.68
N LYS A 250 -4.08 -14.77 -12.95
CA LYS A 250 -3.00 -14.76 -13.95
C LYS A 250 -2.25 -13.43 -14.09
N GLY A 251 -2.68 -12.36 -13.43
CA GLY A 251 -1.98 -11.06 -13.47
C GLY A 251 -1.87 -10.40 -14.85
N GLY A 252 -2.61 -10.87 -15.86
CA GLY A 252 -2.46 -10.42 -17.26
C GLY A 252 -1.47 -11.24 -18.10
N LEU A 253 -0.90 -12.31 -17.53
CA LEU A 253 -0.09 -13.29 -18.26
C LEU A 253 -0.96 -14.23 -19.10
N ASP A 254 -0.40 -14.72 -20.20
CA ASP A 254 -1.04 -15.67 -21.10
C ASP A 254 -0.97 -17.09 -20.54
N THR A 255 -2.13 -17.69 -20.32
CA THR A 255 -2.29 -19.06 -19.81
C THR A 255 -2.69 -20.07 -20.89
N VAL A 256 -2.74 -19.64 -22.16
CA VAL A 256 -3.24 -20.47 -23.27
C VAL A 256 -2.13 -20.79 -24.29
N HIS A 257 -1.36 -19.80 -24.71
CA HIS A 257 -0.45 -19.91 -25.87
C HIS A 257 1.03 -19.67 -25.55
N ASP A 258 1.41 -19.59 -24.27
CA ASP A 258 2.79 -19.35 -23.81
C ASP A 258 3.44 -18.05 -24.30
N LEU A 259 2.62 -17.05 -24.65
CA LEU A 259 3.09 -15.77 -25.21
C LEU A 259 3.77 -14.86 -24.18
N THR A 260 3.61 -15.12 -22.89
CA THR A 260 4.20 -14.33 -21.80
C THR A 260 5.19 -15.14 -20.96
N GLY A 261 5.81 -16.16 -21.56
CA GLY A 261 6.74 -17.05 -20.88
C GLY A 261 6.09 -18.38 -20.51
N LEU A 262 6.91 -19.31 -20.02
CA LEU A 262 6.45 -20.66 -19.65
C LEU A 262 6.07 -20.75 -18.19
N TYR A 263 6.79 -20.04 -17.31
CA TYR A 263 6.61 -20.11 -15.88
C TYR A 263 6.54 -18.72 -15.29
N SER A 264 5.97 -18.63 -14.10
CA SER A 264 5.98 -17.44 -13.26
C SER A 264 6.10 -17.86 -11.79
N VAL A 265 6.15 -16.89 -10.88
CA VAL A 265 6.03 -17.12 -9.43
C VAL A 265 4.66 -16.64 -8.98
N TYR A 266 3.99 -17.43 -8.14
CA TYR A 266 2.66 -17.14 -7.63
C TYR A 266 2.57 -17.51 -6.14
N THR A 267 1.76 -16.77 -5.38
CA THR A 267 1.37 -17.18 -4.03
C THR A 267 -0.08 -16.80 -3.74
N ASN A 268 -0.76 -17.61 -2.93
CA ASN A 268 -1.98 -17.19 -2.24
C ASN A 268 -1.61 -16.94 -0.78
N TRP A 269 -1.63 -15.67 -0.36
CA TRP A 269 -1.23 -15.24 0.97
C TRP A 269 -2.35 -14.44 1.61
N ARG A 270 -2.85 -14.90 2.76
CA ARG A 270 -3.99 -14.28 3.48
C ARG A 270 -5.21 -14.03 2.58
N SER A 271 -5.54 -14.99 1.73
CA SER A 271 -6.61 -14.90 0.71
C SER A 271 -6.39 -13.82 -0.35
N ILE A 272 -5.16 -13.33 -0.50
CA ILE A 272 -4.71 -12.44 -1.57
C ILE A 272 -3.87 -13.26 -2.54
N GLU A 273 -4.34 -13.36 -3.78
CA GLU A 273 -3.60 -13.99 -4.87
C GLU A 273 -2.60 -13.01 -5.47
N ILE A 274 -1.31 -13.37 -5.45
CA ILE A 274 -0.24 -12.51 -5.95
C ILE A 274 0.46 -13.23 -7.10
N MET A 275 0.39 -12.62 -8.28
CA MET A 275 1.15 -13.03 -9.47
C MET A 275 2.38 -12.13 -9.64
N PHE A 276 3.56 -12.72 -9.72
CA PHE A 276 4.81 -11.97 -9.86
C PHE A 276 5.25 -11.90 -11.33
N HIS A 277 5.42 -10.71 -11.87
CA HIS A 277 6.00 -10.48 -13.19
C HIS A 277 7.53 -10.49 -13.10
N VAL A 278 8.10 -11.70 -13.09
CA VAL A 278 9.55 -11.91 -12.99
C VAL A 278 10.23 -11.59 -14.32
N SER A 279 11.11 -10.58 -14.33
CA SER A 279 11.72 -10.04 -15.56
C SER A 279 12.42 -11.11 -16.41
N THR A 280 13.13 -12.04 -15.78
CA THR A 280 13.88 -13.12 -16.46
C THR A 280 12.97 -14.24 -16.98
N GLN A 281 11.74 -14.36 -16.49
CA GLN A 281 10.78 -15.40 -16.91
C GLN A 281 9.80 -14.89 -17.99
N LEU A 282 9.74 -13.57 -18.19
CA LEU A 282 9.00 -12.94 -19.27
C LEU A 282 9.74 -13.07 -20.61
N PRO A 283 9.00 -13.08 -21.75
CA PRO A 283 9.59 -13.27 -23.08
C PRO A 283 10.66 -12.25 -23.37
N TYR A 284 11.67 -12.72 -24.10
CA TYR A 284 12.81 -11.93 -24.52
C TYR A 284 12.91 -11.91 -26.04
N GLU A 285 12.97 -10.72 -26.62
CA GLU A 285 13.30 -10.53 -28.02
C GLU A 285 14.65 -9.80 -28.11
N LYS A 286 15.64 -10.47 -28.71
CA LYS A 286 17.01 -9.94 -28.81
C LYS A 286 17.09 -8.62 -29.60
N HIS A 287 16.22 -8.48 -30.59
CA HIS A 287 16.20 -7.33 -31.50
C HIS A 287 15.26 -6.21 -31.07
N ASP A 288 14.57 -6.35 -29.94
CA ASP A 288 13.77 -5.28 -29.34
C ASP A 288 14.66 -4.48 -28.38
N PRO A 289 15.07 -3.24 -28.71
CA PRO A 289 15.89 -2.42 -27.82
C PRO A 289 15.11 -1.96 -26.58
N GLN A 290 13.79 -1.78 -26.68
CA GLN A 290 12.96 -1.28 -25.58
C GLN A 290 12.42 -2.37 -24.66
N LYS A 291 12.64 -3.65 -25.01
CA LYS A 291 12.16 -4.82 -24.27
C LYS A 291 10.67 -4.70 -23.90
N LEU A 292 9.86 -4.27 -24.85
CA LEU A 292 8.44 -3.94 -24.70
C LEU A 292 7.64 -5.08 -24.08
N GLN A 293 7.96 -6.33 -24.43
CA GLN A 293 7.28 -7.50 -23.87
C GLN A 293 7.42 -7.62 -22.35
N ARG A 294 8.56 -7.21 -21.80
CA ARG A 294 8.80 -7.19 -20.35
C ARG A 294 8.25 -5.91 -19.72
N LYS A 295 8.53 -4.78 -20.37
CA LYS A 295 8.12 -3.45 -19.93
C LYS A 295 6.61 -3.28 -19.85
N ARG A 296 5.83 -3.86 -20.76
CA ARG A 296 4.35 -3.78 -20.73
C ARG A 296 3.72 -4.46 -19.51
N HIS A 297 4.42 -5.43 -18.92
CA HIS A 297 3.95 -6.13 -17.71
C HIS A 297 4.46 -5.39 -16.48
N ILE A 298 5.77 -5.36 -16.29
CA ILE A 298 6.43 -4.77 -15.11
C ILE A 298 6.15 -3.27 -15.01
N GLY A 299 6.18 -2.55 -16.14
CA GLY A 299 5.91 -1.11 -16.19
C GLY A 299 4.44 -0.75 -15.96
N ASN A 300 3.52 -1.72 -15.94
CA ASN A 300 2.11 -1.52 -15.62
C ASN A 300 1.73 -2.04 -14.23
N ASP A 301 2.71 -2.47 -13.44
CA ASP A 301 2.55 -2.82 -12.04
C ASP A 301 2.68 -1.56 -11.16
N ILE A 302 2.10 -1.59 -9.97
CA ILE A 302 2.18 -0.48 -9.00
C ILE A 302 3.41 -0.63 -8.11
N VAL A 303 3.64 -1.86 -7.65
CA VAL A 303 4.76 -2.25 -6.80
C VAL A 303 5.76 -3.08 -7.60
N CYS A 304 7.05 -2.79 -7.46
CA CYS A 304 8.14 -3.56 -8.04
C CYS A 304 9.17 -3.96 -6.98
N VAL A 305 9.46 -5.25 -6.88
CA VAL A 305 10.53 -5.79 -6.06
C VAL A 305 11.81 -5.82 -6.90
N VAL A 306 12.88 -5.21 -6.38
CA VAL A 306 14.16 -5.07 -7.06
C VAL A 306 15.20 -5.93 -6.35
N PHE A 307 15.62 -7.02 -6.96
CA PHE A 307 16.69 -7.86 -6.41
C PHE A 307 18.06 -7.35 -6.89
N LEU A 308 18.90 -6.95 -5.94
CA LEU A 308 20.26 -6.48 -6.19
C LEU A 308 21.25 -7.61 -5.88
N GLU A 309 21.99 -8.04 -6.91
CA GLU A 309 22.89 -9.20 -6.81
C GLU A 309 24.18 -8.94 -6.02
N ALA A 310 24.75 -7.73 -6.12
CA ALA A 310 26.06 -7.43 -5.58
C ALA A 310 26.04 -6.22 -4.64
N ASP A 311 27.01 -6.19 -3.72
CA ASP A 311 27.13 -5.17 -2.67
C ASP A 311 27.23 -3.74 -3.20
N ASN A 312 27.89 -3.57 -4.35
CA ASN A 312 28.12 -2.26 -4.96
C ASN A 312 27.05 -1.91 -6.02
N THR A 313 25.92 -2.62 -6.06
CA THR A 313 24.86 -2.35 -7.04
C THR A 313 23.94 -1.27 -6.51
N ALA A 314 23.88 -0.13 -7.18
CA ALA A 314 22.93 0.93 -6.88
C ALA A 314 21.78 0.94 -7.88
N PHE A 315 20.57 1.23 -7.42
CA PHE A 315 19.38 1.34 -8.27
C PHE A 315 18.79 2.75 -8.23
N SER A 316 18.35 3.26 -9.38
CA SER A 316 17.56 4.50 -9.45
C SER A 316 16.13 4.14 -9.84
N PRO A 317 15.09 4.55 -9.09
CA PRO A 317 13.71 4.37 -9.52
C PRO A 317 13.37 5.13 -10.82
N ALA A 318 14.17 6.12 -11.24
CA ALA A 318 14.02 6.77 -12.54
C ALA A 318 14.54 5.93 -13.72
N CYS A 319 15.27 4.83 -13.49
CA CYS A 319 15.79 4.01 -14.57
C CYS A 319 14.67 3.30 -15.32
N ILE A 320 13.58 2.90 -14.64
CA ILE A 320 12.40 2.30 -15.28
C ILE A 320 11.34 3.38 -15.48
N LYS A 321 11.10 3.75 -16.73
CA LYS A 321 10.11 4.79 -17.06
C LYS A 321 8.72 4.17 -17.06
N SER A 322 7.95 4.49 -16.03
CA SER A 322 6.57 4.04 -15.89
C SER A 322 5.70 5.12 -15.24
N HIS A 323 4.43 5.18 -15.68
CA HIS A 323 3.39 5.97 -15.04
C HIS A 323 2.62 5.20 -13.95
N PHE A 324 2.90 3.92 -13.75
CA PHE A 324 2.20 3.04 -12.81
C PHE A 324 3.07 2.65 -11.63
N LEU A 325 4.38 2.47 -11.83
CA LEU A 325 5.31 2.17 -10.75
C LEU A 325 5.40 3.35 -9.78
N HIS A 326 4.90 3.14 -8.56
CA HIS A 326 4.92 4.13 -7.48
C HIS A 326 5.70 3.66 -6.27
N THR A 327 5.88 2.34 -6.12
CA THR A 327 6.60 1.74 -5.00
C THR A 327 7.65 0.74 -5.47
N PHE A 328 8.87 0.88 -4.98
CA PHE A 328 9.94 -0.10 -5.18
C PHE A 328 10.46 -0.62 -3.85
N ILE A 329 10.58 -1.94 -3.75
CA ILE A 329 11.14 -2.63 -2.58
C ILE A 329 12.43 -3.32 -3.03
N LEU A 330 13.56 -2.76 -2.63
CA LEU A 330 14.88 -3.28 -2.97
C LEU A 330 15.26 -4.34 -1.95
N VAL A 331 15.73 -5.48 -2.46
CA VAL A 331 16.26 -6.59 -1.67
C VAL A 331 17.67 -6.88 -2.16
N ARG A 332 18.65 -6.59 -1.33
CA ARG A 332 20.07 -6.85 -1.60
C ARG A 332 20.54 -8.07 -0.84
N VAL A 333 21.36 -8.89 -1.49
CA VAL A 333 22.16 -9.94 -0.86
C VAL A 333 23.63 -9.64 -1.11
N SER A 334 24.47 -9.86 -0.09
CA SER A 334 25.91 -9.85 -0.31
C SER A 334 26.36 -11.16 -0.96
N ALA A 335 26.77 -11.09 -2.22
CA ALA A 335 27.36 -12.23 -2.92
C ALA A 335 28.72 -12.68 -2.33
N ARG A 336 29.39 -11.78 -1.59
CA ARG A 336 30.69 -12.05 -0.93
C ARG A 336 30.51 -12.87 0.35
N ILE A 337 29.41 -12.63 1.07
CA ILE A 337 29.16 -13.23 2.38
C ILE A 337 28.25 -14.46 2.22
N LYS A 338 28.84 -15.66 2.24
CA LYS A 338 28.10 -16.93 2.16
C LYS A 338 27.57 -17.40 3.52
N ARG A 339 26.78 -16.55 4.19
CA ARG A 339 26.11 -16.91 5.46
C ARG A 339 24.90 -17.83 5.21
N LYS A 340 24.65 -18.75 6.15
CA LYS A 340 23.45 -19.61 6.20
C LYS A 340 22.84 -19.45 7.60
N PRO A 341 21.56 -19.02 7.74
CA PRO A 341 20.64 -18.63 6.66
C PRO A 341 21.10 -17.38 5.89
N THR A 342 20.67 -17.26 4.64
CA THR A 342 20.99 -16.12 3.76
C THR A 342 20.42 -14.83 4.35
N ARG A 343 21.22 -13.76 4.36
CA ARG A 343 20.84 -12.45 4.92
C ARG A 343 20.46 -11.48 3.80
N TYR A 344 19.29 -10.87 3.92
CA TYR A 344 18.71 -9.91 2.98
C TYR A 344 18.65 -8.52 3.61
N GLU A 345 19.19 -7.53 2.92
CA GLU A 345 19.04 -6.13 3.29
C GLU A 345 17.96 -5.48 2.43
N VAL A 346 17.06 -4.73 3.06
CA VAL A 346 15.89 -4.14 2.42
C VAL A 346 16.00 -2.62 2.42
N SER A 347 15.54 -2.01 1.33
CA SER A 347 15.29 -0.58 1.23
C SER A 347 14.00 -0.33 0.47
N VAL A 348 13.22 0.67 0.87
CA VAL A 348 11.96 1.02 0.21
C VAL A 348 12.05 2.44 -0.32
N VAL A 349 11.67 2.61 -1.58
CA VAL A 349 11.59 3.91 -2.24
C VAL A 349 10.24 4.04 -2.92
N THR A 350 9.57 5.16 -2.70
CA THR A 350 8.25 5.43 -3.25
C THR A 350 8.17 6.84 -3.82
N ARG A 351 7.20 7.10 -4.70
CA ARG A 351 6.88 8.46 -5.15
C ARG A 351 6.53 9.33 -3.93
N ASP A 352 6.83 10.62 -4.00
CA ASP A 352 6.47 11.64 -2.99
C ASP A 352 4.96 11.72 -2.71
N GLU A 353 4.14 11.39 -3.70
CA GLU A 353 2.67 11.30 -3.58
C GLU A 353 2.17 10.11 -2.75
N VAL A 354 3.03 9.14 -2.41
CA VAL A 354 2.66 7.94 -1.64
C VAL A 354 3.00 8.16 -0.17
N GLY A 355 1.99 8.08 0.70
CA GLY A 355 2.19 8.18 2.15
C GLY A 355 2.98 7.00 2.73
N ALA A 356 3.57 7.17 3.91
CA ALA A 356 4.29 6.09 4.60
C ALA A 356 3.34 4.97 5.07
N TYR A 357 3.80 3.72 5.02
CA TYR A 357 2.98 2.55 5.34
C TYR A 357 3.75 1.47 6.11
N LYS A 358 3.02 0.76 6.97
CA LYS A 358 3.53 -0.36 7.78
C LYS A 358 3.82 -1.62 6.92
N PRO A 359 4.60 -2.60 7.43
CA PRO A 359 5.50 -2.48 8.58
C PRO A 359 6.65 -1.53 8.25
N TYR A 360 7.07 -0.69 9.20
CA TYR A 360 8.05 0.35 8.91
C TYR A 360 9.50 -0.18 8.94
N LEU A 361 10.34 0.28 8.01
CA LEU A 361 11.75 -0.15 7.91
C LEU A 361 12.63 0.35 9.06
N TRP A 362 12.22 1.40 9.79
CA TRP A 362 12.96 1.89 10.96
C TRP A 362 12.99 0.94 12.14
N GLU A 363 12.17 -0.10 12.12
CA GLU A 363 12.19 -1.13 13.15
C GLU A 363 13.23 -2.22 12.82
N GLN A 364 13.40 -2.54 11.53
CA GLN A 364 14.36 -3.53 11.04
C GLN A 364 14.50 -3.42 9.51
N SER A 365 15.73 -3.31 9.02
CA SER A 365 16.04 -3.25 7.58
C SER A 365 16.83 -4.45 7.07
N VAL A 366 17.21 -5.37 7.95
CA VAL A 366 17.96 -6.57 7.60
C VAL A 366 17.28 -7.81 8.15
N PHE A 367 17.10 -8.81 7.30
CA PHE A 367 16.33 -10.00 7.58
C PHE A 367 17.12 -11.26 7.21
N GLU A 368 16.86 -12.34 7.92
CA GLU A 368 17.34 -13.66 7.53
C GLU A 368 16.27 -14.39 6.72
N LYS A 369 16.71 -15.29 5.83
CA LYS A 369 15.82 -16.19 5.11
C LYS A 369 14.94 -16.95 6.11
N GLY A 370 13.64 -16.76 6.03
CA GLY A 370 12.70 -17.44 6.92
C GLY A 370 11.25 -16.97 6.74
N PRO A 371 10.31 -17.58 7.47
CA PRO A 371 8.90 -17.24 7.40
C PRO A 371 8.61 -15.79 7.79
N MET A 372 9.34 -15.26 8.80
CA MET A 372 9.19 -13.86 9.21
C MET A 372 9.51 -12.89 8.06
N PHE A 373 10.60 -13.11 7.34
CA PHE A 373 10.97 -12.24 6.22
C PHE A 373 9.96 -12.33 5.07
N ARG A 374 9.50 -13.54 4.75
CA ARG A 374 8.43 -13.74 3.77
C ARG A 374 7.16 -12.97 4.17
N GLU A 375 6.71 -13.13 5.41
CA GLU A 375 5.52 -12.45 5.91
C GLU A 375 5.67 -10.93 5.86
N TRP A 376 6.82 -10.42 6.30
CA TRP A 376 7.14 -9.00 6.28
C TRP A 376 7.11 -8.46 4.85
N LEU A 377 7.76 -9.15 3.91
CA LEU A 377 7.88 -8.72 2.52
C LEU A 377 6.53 -8.72 1.80
N LEU A 378 5.73 -9.78 1.95
CA LEU A 378 4.39 -9.85 1.35
C LEU A 378 3.44 -8.79 1.96
N THR A 379 3.51 -8.55 3.27
CA THR A 379 2.77 -7.47 3.92
C THR A 379 3.18 -6.11 3.38
N LYS A 380 4.49 -5.86 3.25
CA LYS A 380 5.04 -4.59 2.75
C LYS A 380 4.64 -4.36 1.28
N ILE A 381 4.62 -5.40 0.46
CA ILE A 381 4.15 -5.36 -0.94
C ILE A 381 2.68 -4.94 -1.00
N VAL A 382 1.80 -5.63 -0.25
CA VAL A 382 0.35 -5.34 -0.27
C VAL A 382 0.06 -3.94 0.28
N ASN A 383 0.68 -3.56 1.40
CA ASN A 383 0.51 -2.24 1.98
C ASN A 383 1.09 -1.14 1.08
N GLY A 384 2.19 -1.41 0.36
CA GLY A 384 2.77 -0.49 -0.61
C GLY A 384 1.86 -0.23 -1.81
N GLU A 385 1.17 -1.26 -2.31
CA GLU A 385 0.14 -1.06 -3.34
C GLU A 385 -1.05 -0.26 -2.79
N ARG A 386 -1.55 -0.63 -1.60
CA ARG A 386 -2.67 0.07 -0.96
C ARG A 386 -2.37 1.55 -0.72
N ALA A 387 -1.17 1.86 -0.22
CA ALA A 387 -0.72 3.23 -0.02
C ALA A 387 -0.58 3.98 -1.34
N SER A 388 -0.16 3.29 -2.42
CA SER A 388 -0.03 3.93 -3.73
C SER A 388 -1.38 4.41 -4.29
N TYR A 389 -2.52 3.85 -3.85
CA TYR A 389 -3.84 4.34 -4.28
C TYR A 389 -4.15 5.77 -3.82
N SER A 390 -3.47 6.30 -2.79
CA SER A 390 -3.63 7.70 -2.39
C SER A 390 -3.01 8.68 -3.39
N ALA A 391 -2.13 8.21 -4.30
CA ALA A 391 -1.51 9.08 -5.27
C ALA A 391 -2.56 9.66 -6.24
N PRO A 392 -2.51 10.96 -6.58
CA PRO A 392 -3.51 11.67 -7.38
C PRO A 392 -3.97 10.94 -8.65
N LYS A 393 -3.07 10.26 -9.35
CA LYS A 393 -3.41 9.50 -10.57
C LYS A 393 -4.43 8.39 -10.27
N PHE A 394 -4.20 7.61 -9.22
CA PHE A 394 -5.07 6.49 -8.86
C PHE A 394 -6.30 6.96 -8.10
N ALA A 395 -6.15 7.93 -7.21
CA ALA A 395 -7.25 8.52 -6.45
C ALA A 395 -8.35 9.05 -7.38
N ARG A 396 -8.00 9.80 -8.45
CA ARG A 396 -8.98 10.31 -9.43
C ARG A 396 -9.70 9.21 -10.20
N MET A 397 -9.02 8.09 -10.47
CA MET A 397 -9.66 6.93 -11.12
C MET A 397 -10.66 6.27 -10.18
N GLN A 398 -10.28 6.07 -8.91
CA GLN A 398 -11.15 5.51 -7.89
C GLN A 398 -12.35 6.41 -7.61
N GLU A 399 -12.14 7.71 -7.48
CA GLU A 399 -13.19 8.70 -7.28
C GLU A 399 -14.23 8.62 -8.40
N ARG A 400 -13.82 8.63 -9.67
CA ARG A 400 -14.76 8.51 -10.80
C ARG A 400 -15.61 7.24 -10.75
N THR A 401 -14.99 6.08 -10.50
CA THR A 401 -15.71 4.81 -10.41
C THR A 401 -16.67 4.81 -9.22
N ARG A 402 -16.22 5.30 -8.06
CA ARG A 402 -17.03 5.39 -6.83
C ARG A 402 -18.21 6.34 -7.02
N SER A 403 -18.00 7.52 -7.62
CA SER A 403 -19.07 8.48 -7.91
C SER A 403 -20.13 7.86 -8.80
N GLN A 404 -19.74 7.19 -9.89
CA GLN A 404 -20.72 6.54 -10.78
C GLN A 404 -21.54 5.48 -10.04
N MET A 405 -20.90 4.62 -9.25
CA MET A 405 -21.61 3.60 -8.47
C MET A 405 -22.55 4.22 -7.43
N LEU A 406 -22.11 5.29 -6.76
CA LEU A 406 -22.90 6.00 -5.76
C LEU A 406 -24.12 6.68 -6.40
N GLU A 407 -23.96 7.34 -7.54
CA GLU A 407 -25.03 7.92 -8.36
C GLU A 407 -26.04 6.85 -8.78
N ASP A 408 -25.57 5.70 -9.28
CA ASP A 408 -26.43 4.59 -9.71
C ASP A 408 -27.29 4.04 -8.56
N ILE A 409 -26.69 3.84 -7.37
CA ILE A 409 -27.40 3.35 -6.18
C ILE A 409 -28.47 4.36 -5.74
N VAL A 410 -28.12 5.65 -5.64
CA VAL A 410 -29.07 6.70 -5.25
C VAL A 410 -30.21 6.85 -6.26
N ALA A 411 -29.91 6.78 -7.56
CA ALA A 411 -30.93 6.84 -8.60
C ALA A 411 -31.89 5.65 -8.55
N ASN A 412 -31.38 4.44 -8.29
CA ASN A 412 -32.20 3.24 -8.12
C ASN A 412 -33.12 3.36 -6.89
N LEU A 413 -32.58 3.85 -5.78
CA LEU A 413 -33.32 4.08 -4.54
C LEU A 413 -34.42 5.15 -4.73
N ALA A 414 -34.11 6.26 -5.39
CA ALA A 414 -35.07 7.32 -5.69
C ALA A 414 -36.21 6.83 -6.60
N ASN A 415 -35.87 6.13 -7.68
CA ASN A 415 -36.86 5.55 -8.58
C ASN A 415 -37.78 4.55 -7.86
N HIS A 416 -37.21 3.71 -7.00
CA HIS A 416 -38.01 2.80 -6.18
C HIS A 416 -38.96 3.55 -5.23
N ALA A 417 -38.48 4.60 -4.56
CA ALA A 417 -39.30 5.41 -3.66
C ALA A 417 -40.47 6.10 -4.38
N GLU A 418 -40.28 6.53 -5.63
CA GLU A 418 -41.32 7.19 -6.43
C GLU A 418 -42.32 6.21 -7.06
N THR A 419 -41.83 5.08 -7.58
CA THR A 419 -42.64 4.19 -8.44
C THR A 419 -43.03 2.87 -7.77
N GLY A 420 -42.40 2.52 -6.66
CA GLY A 420 -42.50 1.19 -6.03
C GLY A 420 -41.88 0.06 -6.86
N GLN A 421 -41.27 0.36 -8.02
CA GLN A 421 -40.70 -0.66 -8.89
C GLN A 421 -39.34 -1.10 -8.38
N ILE A 422 -39.10 -2.41 -8.37
CA ILE A 422 -37.78 -2.96 -8.08
C ILE A 422 -36.93 -2.82 -9.36
N PRO A 423 -35.70 -2.27 -9.29
CA PRO A 423 -34.80 -2.21 -10.43
C PRO A 423 -34.62 -3.60 -11.05
N LYS A 424 -34.73 -3.71 -12.37
CA LYS A 424 -34.38 -4.96 -13.05
C LYS A 424 -32.88 -5.19 -12.85
N PRO A 425 -32.44 -6.43 -12.56
CA PRO A 425 -31.01 -6.72 -12.43
C PRO A 425 -30.31 -6.26 -13.72
N TYR A 426 -29.36 -5.34 -13.55
CA TYR A 426 -28.70 -4.66 -14.65
C TYR A 426 -27.96 -5.70 -15.50
N ARG A 427 -28.49 -6.06 -16.68
CA ARG A 427 -27.72 -6.79 -17.71
C ARG A 427 -27.06 -5.79 -18.63
N ARG A 428 -25.86 -5.31 -18.29
CA ARG A 428 -24.91 -4.80 -19.29
C ARG A 428 -23.48 -4.87 -18.77
N GLY A 429 -22.60 -5.29 -19.67
CA GLY A 429 -21.27 -5.78 -19.38
C GLY A 429 -20.21 -4.72 -19.09
N SER A 430 -19.06 -5.25 -18.70
CA SER A 430 -17.77 -4.61 -18.45
C SER A 430 -17.74 -3.59 -17.30
N TRP A 431 -18.04 -4.04 -16.09
CA TRP A 431 -17.19 -3.62 -14.97
C TRP A 431 -15.84 -4.33 -15.15
N ARG A 432 -14.77 -3.56 -15.39
CA ARG A 432 -13.40 -4.06 -15.44
C ARG A 432 -12.63 -3.48 -14.27
N PRO A 433 -12.11 -4.31 -13.36
CA PRO A 433 -11.21 -3.86 -12.30
C PRO A 433 -10.02 -3.10 -12.91
N ILE A 434 -9.49 -2.12 -12.17
CA ILE A 434 -8.29 -1.37 -12.57
C ILE A 434 -7.15 -2.36 -12.84
N GLY A 435 -6.81 -2.53 -14.12
CA GLY A 435 -5.79 -3.46 -14.63
C GLY A 435 -6.22 -4.29 -15.84
N GLU A 436 -7.51 -4.33 -16.18
CA GLU A 436 -8.04 -5.17 -17.29
C GLU A 436 -8.56 -4.39 -18.51
N ASP A 437 -8.28 -3.09 -18.62
CA ASP A 437 -8.77 -2.26 -19.72
C ASP A 437 -8.05 -2.60 -21.04
N PRO A 438 -8.76 -2.95 -22.13
CA PRO A 438 -8.15 -3.16 -23.45
C PRO A 438 -7.48 -1.89 -24.02
N CYS A 439 -7.86 -0.71 -23.51
CA CYS A 439 -7.19 0.54 -23.82
C CYS A 439 -5.81 0.68 -23.14
N MET A 440 -5.47 -0.15 -22.15
CA MET A 440 -4.11 -0.23 -21.58
C MET A 440 -3.12 -0.98 -22.48
N LEU A 441 -3.57 -1.57 -23.59
CA LEU A 441 -2.71 -2.19 -24.61
C LEU A 441 -2.30 -1.22 -25.73
N ARG A 442 -2.69 0.06 -25.65
CA ARG A 442 -2.16 1.09 -26.54
C ARG A 442 -1.00 1.80 -25.83
N VAL A 443 0.19 1.27 -26.11
CA VAL A 443 1.44 2.06 -26.09
C VAL A 443 1.38 3.07 -27.23
#